data_AF-A0A5P8W5F6-F1
#
_entry.id   AF-A0A5P8W5F6-F1
#
_cell.length_a   1.000
_cell.length_b   1.000
_cell.length_c   1.000
_cell.angle_alpha   90.00
_cell.angle_beta   90.00
_cell.angle_gamma   90.00
#
_symmetry.space_group_name_H-M   'P 1'
#
loop_
_entity.id
_entity.type
_entity.pdbx_description
1 polymer ?
#
loop_
_entity_poly.entity_id
_entity_poly.type
_entity_poly.pdbx_seq_one_letter_code
_entity_poly.pdbx_strand_id
1 'polypeptide(L)'
;MMIHGLGFLSLSASLVLPWALTGLVQGQRITESLIKDVRQSSTDQEIPLPSRKLISQVPTGTKYYVSGKGNDRNSGLTTSSAFRTIQRAADLTKPGDTVLIMNGVYNNAHPSGSVLNIKRSGRANAWITYKAYPEHRPKLQHNGWHGIWIIEGASYIEVNGLEVVGNNGNISRAYGLSQKYNQLNPLTNGNCISINGEQNSYSRHIRILNNKVHDCGGGGIGATAADYITIDNNEVFNNAWYSVHGCSGISLLNNWNSDNNQNYKMFITRNKVYNNRMLVPWLQTGKIQDGNGIIIDRGMNKQKGSKLSPYRGRTLIANNISYKNGGGGIHTFQSENIDIVYNTTYLNNQSPEISGGQISINASNNINVLNNILYSERGKAINSSRGQNIRFDYNLNANSQLIKTSGSNDMIANPQFMNVSAGDFRLKSTSPAINSGMKFNSVTTDFLGGSRVKGSRSDIGAYEMQ
;
A
#
# COMPACT_ATOMS: atom_id res chain seq x y z
N MET A 1 -3.60 55.74 27.01
CA MET A 1 -3.02 57.05 26.61
C MET A 1 -2.54 56.91 25.17
N MET A 2 -3.13 57.70 24.24
CA MET A 2 -2.97 57.74 22.75
C MET A 2 -3.37 56.44 22.03
N ILE A 3 -4.46 56.28 21.27
CA ILE A 3 -5.13 57.02 20.16
C ILE A 3 -4.29 57.20 18.90
N HIS A 4 -4.72 56.57 17.79
CA HIS A 4 -4.86 57.03 16.38
C HIS A 4 -4.91 55.75 15.49
N GLY A 5 -5.75 55.53 14.47
CA GLY A 5 -6.82 56.21 13.73
C GLY A 5 -7.14 55.26 12.53
N LEU A 6 -8.36 54.75 12.33
CA LEU A 6 -9.47 55.26 11.51
C LEU A 6 -9.18 55.53 10.01
N GLY A 7 -9.89 54.77 9.16
CA GLY A 7 -10.53 55.19 7.90
C GLY A 7 -9.74 54.97 6.60
N PHE A 8 -10.34 54.82 5.41
CA PHE A 8 -11.70 54.55 4.91
C PHE A 8 -11.60 54.56 3.36
N LEU A 9 -12.57 53.96 2.65
CA LEU A 9 -12.97 54.21 1.23
C LEU A 9 -12.02 53.74 0.09
N SER A 10 -12.45 53.34 -1.11
CA SER A 10 -13.75 52.98 -1.69
C SER A 10 -13.58 52.58 -3.18
N LEU A 11 -14.49 51.73 -3.67
CA LEU A 11 -15.13 51.67 -5.01
C LEU A 11 -14.30 51.59 -6.32
N SER A 12 -14.61 50.57 -7.13
CA SER A 12 -15.31 50.66 -8.43
C SER A 12 -15.48 49.23 -9.02
N ALA A 13 -16.72 48.73 -9.16
CA ALA A 13 -17.55 48.63 -10.39
C ALA A 13 -17.05 47.60 -11.43
N SER A 14 -17.84 46.89 -12.26
CA SER A 14 -19.22 46.34 -12.36
C SER A 14 -19.32 45.72 -13.78
N LEU A 15 -20.33 44.86 -14.06
CA LEU A 15 -20.83 44.29 -15.37
C LEU A 15 -20.54 42.77 -15.54
N VAL A 16 -21.46 41.77 -15.49
CA VAL A 16 -22.84 41.52 -16.01
C VAL A 16 -22.83 41.22 -17.54
N LEU A 17 -22.70 39.94 -17.99
CA LEU A 17 -23.73 38.95 -18.47
C LEU A 17 -24.06 39.07 -20.01
N PRO A 18 -24.87 38.22 -20.70
CA PRO A 18 -24.70 36.81 -21.19
C PRO A 18 -25.11 36.56 -22.71
N TRP A 19 -25.35 35.27 -23.09
CA TRP A 19 -26.07 34.67 -24.28
C TRP A 19 -25.25 34.44 -25.57
N ALA A 20 -25.54 33.53 -26.52
CA ALA A 20 -26.21 32.21 -26.69
C ALA A 20 -26.39 32.05 -28.22
N LEU A 21 -26.18 30.87 -28.86
CA LEU A 21 -27.05 30.41 -29.96
C LEU A 21 -26.76 28.97 -30.46
N THR A 22 -27.87 28.30 -30.74
CA THR A 22 -28.12 26.98 -31.34
C THR A 22 -28.18 27.01 -32.86
N GLY A 23 -28.05 25.85 -33.53
CA GLY A 23 -28.48 25.67 -34.93
C GLY A 23 -28.37 24.24 -35.47
N LEU A 24 -29.50 23.52 -35.50
CA LEU A 24 -29.77 22.28 -36.24
C LEU A 24 -30.14 22.61 -37.70
N VAL A 25 -29.74 21.76 -38.66
CA VAL A 25 -30.46 21.61 -39.95
C VAL A 25 -30.47 20.14 -40.37
N GLN A 26 -31.68 19.62 -40.63
CA GLN A 26 -31.98 18.33 -41.26
C GLN A 26 -32.25 18.52 -42.77
N GLY A 27 -31.88 17.50 -43.55
CA GLY A 27 -32.73 16.91 -44.60
C GLY A 27 -32.52 17.35 -46.06
N GLN A 28 -32.20 16.39 -46.95
CA GLN A 28 -33.14 15.85 -47.95
C GLN A 28 -32.50 14.74 -48.83
N ARG A 29 -33.33 13.74 -49.16
CA ARG A 29 -33.10 12.59 -50.07
C ARG A 29 -33.30 13.02 -51.52
N ILE A 30 -32.54 12.48 -52.49
CA ILE A 30 -32.96 12.25 -53.89
C ILE A 30 -32.19 11.04 -54.53
N THR A 31 -32.97 9.99 -54.85
CA THR A 31 -32.97 8.98 -55.95
C THR A 31 -31.79 8.03 -56.28
N GLU A 32 -32.15 6.74 -56.38
CA GLU A 32 -31.53 5.65 -57.18
C GLU A 32 -31.37 6.05 -58.67
N SER A 33 -30.49 5.49 -59.51
CA SER A 33 -30.45 4.08 -59.96
C SER A 33 -29.33 3.85 -61.01
N LEU A 34 -29.00 2.56 -61.21
CA LEU A 34 -28.30 1.90 -62.33
C LEU A 34 -26.75 1.98 -62.39
N ILE A 35 -26.06 0.82 -62.30
CA ILE A 35 -25.57 0.01 -63.44
C ILE A 35 -24.73 -1.19 -62.92
N LYS A 36 -25.17 -2.38 -63.34
CA LYS A 36 -24.50 -3.68 -63.61
C LYS A 36 -23.15 -4.03 -62.95
N ASP A 37 -23.17 -5.18 -62.26
CA ASP A 37 -22.03 -6.08 -62.11
C ASP A 37 -21.40 -6.42 -63.46
N VAL A 38 -20.13 -6.03 -63.62
CA VAL A 38 -19.22 -6.63 -64.61
C VAL A 38 -17.91 -6.95 -63.88
N ARG A 39 -17.61 -8.25 -63.74
CA ARG A 39 -16.28 -8.71 -63.35
C ARG A 39 -15.32 -8.43 -64.50
N GLN A 40 -14.25 -7.70 -64.24
CA GLN A 40 -13.03 -7.79 -65.03
C GLN A 40 -11.80 -7.71 -64.14
N SER A 41 -11.01 -8.77 -64.22
CA SER A 41 -9.69 -8.92 -63.62
C SER A 41 -8.70 -8.00 -64.31
N SER A 42 -7.96 -7.21 -63.53
CA SER A 42 -6.70 -6.58 -63.97
C SER A 42 -5.64 -6.75 -62.89
N THR A 43 -4.58 -7.44 -63.27
CA THR A 43 -3.36 -7.69 -62.51
C THR A 43 -2.50 -6.43 -62.40
N ASP A 44 -2.32 -5.91 -61.19
CA ASP A 44 -1.22 -4.99 -60.89
C ASP A 44 -0.18 -5.70 -60.02
N GLN A 45 1.04 -5.80 -60.57
CA GLN A 45 2.21 -6.28 -59.84
C GLN A 45 2.67 -5.21 -58.85
N GLU A 46 2.50 -5.48 -57.56
CA GLU A 46 3.11 -4.71 -56.48
C GLU A 46 4.62 -4.95 -56.44
N ILE A 47 5.41 -3.89 -56.60
CA ILE A 47 6.84 -3.90 -56.26
C ILE A 47 6.94 -3.84 -54.73
N PRO A 48 7.49 -4.87 -54.05
CA PRO A 48 7.57 -4.83 -52.60
C PRO A 48 8.74 -3.93 -52.18
N LEU A 49 8.41 -2.78 -51.60
CA LEU A 49 9.37 -1.99 -50.82
C LEU A 49 9.87 -2.83 -49.64
N PRO A 50 11.18 -2.87 -49.36
CA PRO A 50 11.73 -3.73 -48.33
C PRO A 50 11.18 -3.33 -46.96
N SER A 51 10.53 -4.29 -46.30
CA SER A 51 10.05 -4.16 -44.94
C SER A 51 11.22 -3.89 -44.00
N ARG A 52 11.46 -2.63 -43.63
CA ARG A 52 12.23 -2.31 -42.43
C ARG A 52 11.40 -2.68 -41.21
N LYS A 53 11.42 -3.98 -40.89
CA LYS A 53 11.06 -4.49 -39.56
C LYS A 53 12.09 -3.91 -38.60
N LEU A 54 11.78 -2.78 -37.97
CA LEU A 54 12.44 -2.37 -36.73
C LEU A 54 12.06 -3.42 -35.67
N ILE A 55 12.80 -4.52 -35.66
CA ILE A 55 12.85 -5.42 -34.50
C ILE A 55 13.62 -4.61 -33.46
N SER A 56 12.93 -3.77 -32.69
CA SER A 56 13.50 -3.32 -31.43
C SER A 56 13.56 -4.56 -30.55
N GLN A 57 14.74 -5.19 -30.51
CA GLN A 57 15.06 -6.19 -29.51
C GLN A 57 14.80 -5.51 -28.18
N VAL A 58 13.72 -5.87 -27.47
CA VAL A 58 13.49 -5.40 -26.11
C VAL A 58 14.75 -5.77 -25.35
N PRO A 59 15.56 -4.80 -24.88
CA PRO A 59 16.79 -5.14 -24.21
C PRO A 59 16.42 -6.03 -23.02
N THR A 60 16.88 -7.27 -23.02
CA THR A 60 16.75 -8.14 -21.86
C THR A 60 17.54 -7.48 -20.75
N GLY A 61 16.86 -7.01 -19.70
CA GLY A 61 17.52 -6.33 -18.59
C GLY A 61 18.65 -7.17 -18.00
N THR A 62 19.72 -6.48 -17.60
CA THR A 62 20.90 -7.10 -17.02
C THR A 62 20.54 -7.76 -15.70
N LYS A 63 21.06 -8.97 -15.47
CA LYS A 63 20.95 -9.64 -14.17
C LYS A 63 22.23 -9.37 -13.38
N TYR A 64 22.07 -8.76 -12.22
CA TYR A 64 23.12 -8.61 -11.22
C TYR A 64 22.91 -9.61 -10.10
N TYR A 65 24.00 -10.17 -9.59
CA TYR A 65 24.03 -11.18 -8.54
C TYR A 65 24.72 -10.60 -7.31
N VAL A 66 24.08 -10.74 -6.16
CA VAL A 66 24.60 -10.28 -4.86
C VAL A 66 24.65 -11.46 -3.90
N SER A 67 25.76 -11.66 -3.19
CA SER A 67 25.95 -12.75 -2.23
C SER A 67 26.52 -12.25 -0.91
N GLY A 68 26.12 -12.86 0.20
CA GLY A 68 26.73 -12.63 1.51
C GLY A 68 28.24 -12.92 1.56
N LYS A 69 28.75 -13.71 0.60
CA LYS A 69 30.16 -14.05 0.42
C LYS A 69 30.79 -13.40 -0.82
N GLY A 70 30.06 -12.50 -1.50
CA GLY A 70 30.54 -11.85 -2.73
C GLY A 70 31.62 -10.80 -2.47
N ASN A 71 32.03 -10.09 -3.53
CA ASN A 71 33.00 -9.00 -3.48
C ASN A 71 32.58 -7.87 -4.43
N ASP A 72 32.57 -6.62 -3.97
CA ASP A 72 32.13 -5.47 -4.79
C ASP A 72 33.09 -5.10 -5.93
N ARG A 73 34.28 -5.70 -5.96
CA ARG A 73 35.22 -5.66 -7.09
C ARG A 73 34.87 -6.64 -8.20
N ASN A 74 33.98 -7.59 -7.97
CA ASN A 74 33.54 -8.53 -9.00
C ASN A 74 32.65 -7.83 -10.05
N SER A 75 32.35 -8.53 -11.16
CA SER A 75 31.45 -8.00 -12.20
C SER A 75 29.97 -7.99 -11.81
N GLY A 76 29.56 -8.85 -10.88
CA GLY A 76 28.17 -9.04 -10.50
C GLY A 76 27.31 -9.75 -11.55
N LEU A 77 27.88 -10.25 -12.65
CA LEU A 77 27.10 -10.80 -13.78
C LEU A 77 26.83 -12.31 -13.69
N THR A 78 27.42 -12.99 -12.71
CA THR A 78 27.20 -14.42 -12.44
C THR A 78 27.15 -14.68 -10.95
N THR A 79 26.69 -15.87 -10.54
CA THR A 79 26.69 -16.27 -9.12
C THR A 79 28.10 -16.37 -8.53
N SER A 80 29.10 -16.80 -9.30
CA SER A 80 30.51 -16.90 -8.85
C SER A 80 31.23 -15.56 -8.82
N SER A 81 30.78 -14.59 -9.63
CA SER A 81 31.27 -13.21 -9.64
C SER A 81 30.31 -12.22 -8.98
N ALA A 82 29.54 -12.66 -7.99
CA ALA A 82 28.54 -11.82 -7.33
C ALA A 82 29.17 -10.65 -6.54
N PHE A 83 28.46 -9.52 -6.49
CA PHE A 83 28.77 -8.41 -5.59
C PHE A 83 28.56 -8.82 -4.12
N ARG A 84 29.21 -8.09 -3.19
CA ARG A 84 29.01 -8.26 -1.74
C ARG A 84 27.79 -7.49 -1.26
N THR A 85 27.59 -6.27 -1.75
CA THR A 85 26.55 -5.37 -1.27
C THR A 85 25.43 -5.22 -2.28
N ILE A 86 24.21 -5.04 -1.77
CA ILE A 86 23.04 -4.81 -2.61
C ILE A 86 23.13 -3.41 -3.22
N GLN A 87 23.67 -2.43 -2.48
CA GLN A 87 23.88 -1.07 -2.97
C GLN A 87 24.79 -1.03 -4.21
N ARG A 88 25.88 -1.81 -4.24
CA ARG A 88 26.77 -1.88 -5.41
C ARG A 88 26.02 -2.25 -6.68
N ALA A 89 25.11 -3.23 -6.61
CA ALA A 89 24.26 -3.59 -7.75
C ALA A 89 23.24 -2.48 -8.06
N ALA A 90 22.60 -1.92 -7.02
CA ALA A 90 21.60 -0.87 -7.15
C ALA A 90 22.13 0.39 -7.86
N ASP A 91 23.40 0.73 -7.67
CA ASP A 91 24.02 1.90 -8.30
C ASP A 91 24.23 1.71 -9.81
N LEU A 92 24.20 0.46 -10.30
CA LEU A 92 24.43 0.11 -11.71
C LEU A 92 23.15 -0.09 -12.52
N THR A 93 22.00 -0.30 -11.86
CA THR A 93 20.78 -0.73 -12.53
C THR A 93 20.31 0.24 -13.62
N LYS A 94 19.69 -0.29 -14.66
CA LYS A 94 18.98 0.44 -15.71
C LYS A 94 17.55 -0.11 -15.81
N PRO A 95 16.61 0.61 -16.45
CA PRO A 95 15.26 0.09 -16.65
C PRO A 95 15.27 -1.33 -17.24
N GLY A 96 14.58 -2.26 -16.58
CA GLY A 96 14.50 -3.68 -16.93
C GLY A 96 15.45 -4.58 -16.16
N ASP A 97 16.49 -4.04 -15.51
CA ASP A 97 17.49 -4.83 -14.80
C ASP A 97 16.91 -5.51 -13.56
N THR A 98 17.48 -6.68 -13.22
CA THR A 98 17.12 -7.45 -12.04
C THR A 98 18.35 -7.66 -11.15
N VAL A 99 18.24 -7.30 -9.87
CA VAL A 99 19.20 -7.66 -8.82
C VAL A 99 18.70 -8.90 -8.10
N LEU A 100 19.38 -10.03 -8.30
CA LEU A 100 19.14 -11.32 -7.66
C LEU A 100 20.00 -11.44 -6.40
N ILE A 101 19.35 -11.46 -5.24
CA ILE A 101 20.01 -11.41 -3.93
C ILE A 101 20.03 -12.80 -3.31
N MET A 102 21.22 -13.37 -3.14
CA MET A 102 21.44 -14.69 -2.56
C MET A 102 21.51 -14.63 -1.03
N ASN A 103 21.48 -15.80 -0.38
CA ASN A 103 21.64 -15.96 1.06
C ASN A 103 22.81 -15.13 1.60
N GLY A 104 22.55 -14.46 2.72
CA GLY A 104 23.50 -13.57 3.36
C GLY A 104 22.80 -12.64 4.34
N VAL A 105 23.59 -12.06 5.24
CA VAL A 105 23.19 -10.92 6.06
C VAL A 105 23.82 -9.67 5.45
N TYR A 106 22.98 -8.70 5.13
CA TYR A 106 23.35 -7.43 4.53
C TYR A 106 23.03 -6.32 5.51
N ASN A 107 24.05 -5.58 5.93
CA ASN A 107 23.91 -4.49 6.89
C ASN A 107 24.09 -3.14 6.20
N ASN A 108 23.57 -2.08 6.82
CA ASN A 108 23.82 -0.71 6.41
C ASN A 108 25.33 -0.40 6.47
N ALA A 109 25.89 0.11 5.39
CA ALA A 109 27.32 0.42 5.30
C ALA A 109 27.72 1.57 6.22
N HIS A 110 26.87 2.60 6.29
CA HIS A 110 27.00 3.69 7.26
C HIS A 110 26.20 3.35 8.53
N PRO A 111 26.71 3.58 9.76
CA PRO A 111 26.03 3.19 11.00
C PRO A 111 24.58 3.70 11.15
N SER A 112 24.30 4.90 10.65
CA SER A 112 22.94 5.47 10.65
C SER A 112 22.23 5.34 9.29
N GLY A 113 22.89 4.81 8.27
CA GLY A 113 22.36 4.76 6.89
C GLY A 113 21.38 3.62 6.65
N SER A 114 20.96 3.49 5.39
CA SER A 114 20.12 2.39 4.93
C SER A 114 20.94 1.17 4.50
N VAL A 115 20.34 -0.03 4.48
CA VAL A 115 20.96 -1.20 3.81
C VAL A 115 20.92 -1.02 2.30
N LEU A 116 19.81 -0.50 1.77
CA LEU A 116 19.61 -0.25 0.35
C LEU A 116 18.90 1.09 0.14
N ASN A 117 19.53 1.99 -0.60
CA ASN A 117 18.91 3.19 -1.17
C ASN A 117 18.61 2.95 -2.66
N ILE A 118 17.36 3.12 -3.06
CA ILE A 118 16.89 3.00 -4.44
C ILE A 118 16.56 4.40 -4.95
N LYS A 119 17.42 4.91 -5.83
CA LYS A 119 17.30 6.25 -6.46
C LYS A 119 16.99 6.17 -7.96
N ARG A 120 17.21 5.00 -8.56
CA ARG A 120 17.14 4.81 -10.01
C ARG A 120 15.76 4.27 -10.37
N SER A 121 15.18 4.81 -11.44
CA SER A 121 13.84 4.42 -11.90
C SER A 121 13.90 3.39 -13.02
N GLY A 122 12.93 2.48 -13.03
CA GLY A 122 12.56 1.72 -14.20
C GLY A 122 11.66 2.53 -15.15
N ARG A 123 10.93 1.80 -16.01
CA ARG A 123 9.90 2.33 -16.91
C ARG A 123 8.67 1.42 -16.88
N ALA A 124 7.54 1.90 -17.39
CA ALA A 124 6.29 1.15 -17.41
C ALA A 124 6.40 -0.27 -17.98
N ASN A 125 7.24 -0.45 -19.00
CA ASN A 125 7.52 -1.73 -19.66
C ASN A 125 8.88 -2.36 -19.28
N ALA A 126 9.61 -1.79 -18.32
CA ALA A 126 10.95 -2.22 -17.94
C ALA A 126 11.24 -1.83 -16.47
N TRP A 127 10.63 -2.56 -15.54
CA TRP A 127 10.79 -2.33 -14.10
C TRP A 127 12.21 -2.69 -13.64
N ILE A 128 12.72 -2.01 -12.62
CA ILE A 128 13.91 -2.48 -11.90
C ILE A 128 13.43 -3.39 -10.78
N THR A 129 13.96 -4.60 -10.71
CA THR A 129 13.53 -5.61 -9.73
C THR A 129 14.66 -5.97 -8.79
N TYR A 130 14.42 -5.84 -7.48
CA TYR A 130 15.27 -6.35 -6.42
C TYR A 130 14.57 -7.56 -5.81
N LYS A 131 15.09 -8.77 -6.03
CA LYS A 131 14.41 -9.98 -5.56
C LYS A 131 15.37 -11.01 -4.98
N ALA A 132 14.84 -11.86 -4.10
CA ALA A 132 15.58 -13.04 -3.68
C ALA A 132 15.92 -13.93 -4.89
N TYR A 133 17.13 -14.46 -4.87
CA TYR A 133 17.52 -15.56 -5.75
C TYR A 133 16.62 -16.78 -5.45
N PRO A 134 16.25 -17.62 -6.44
CA PRO A 134 15.38 -18.78 -6.21
C PRO A 134 15.80 -19.62 -5.01
N GLU A 135 14.84 -20.01 -4.17
CA GLU A 135 15.03 -20.75 -2.91
C GLU A 135 15.90 -20.08 -1.84
N HIS A 136 16.40 -18.87 -2.08
CA HIS A 136 17.19 -18.13 -1.09
C HIS A 136 16.28 -17.24 -0.22
N ARG A 137 16.77 -16.89 0.96
CA ARG A 137 16.12 -16.04 1.96
C ARG A 137 17.14 -14.98 2.44
N PRO A 138 17.47 -13.98 1.62
CA PRO A 138 18.41 -12.93 2.00
C PRO A 138 17.83 -12.05 3.10
N LYS A 139 18.66 -11.70 4.09
CA LYS A 139 18.28 -10.87 5.23
C LYS A 139 18.98 -9.52 5.18
N LEU A 140 18.19 -8.46 5.03
CA LEU A 140 18.62 -7.07 5.16
C LEU A 140 18.39 -6.66 6.62
N GLN A 141 19.46 -6.61 7.39
CA GLN A 141 19.42 -6.31 8.83
C GLN A 141 19.97 -4.92 9.07
N HIS A 142 19.19 -4.05 9.72
CA HIS A 142 19.61 -2.67 9.96
C HIS A 142 19.40 -2.23 11.40
N ASN A 143 20.27 -1.31 11.80
CA ASN A 143 20.12 -0.45 12.98
C ASN A 143 20.17 1.04 12.63
N GLY A 144 20.19 1.36 11.33
CA GLY A 144 20.10 2.72 10.81
C GLY A 144 18.68 3.16 10.50
N TRP A 145 18.54 4.24 9.72
CA TRP A 145 17.25 4.87 9.41
C TRP A 145 16.28 3.99 8.62
N HIS A 146 16.80 3.17 7.70
CA HIS A 146 15.96 2.34 6.84
C HIS A 146 16.59 0.97 6.56
N GLY A 147 15.77 -0.08 6.42
CA GLY A 147 16.20 -1.28 5.71
C GLY A 147 16.34 -0.97 4.22
N ILE A 148 15.23 -0.61 3.58
CA ILE A 148 15.16 -0.21 2.18
C ILE A 148 14.51 1.18 2.10
N TRP A 149 15.19 2.10 1.40
CA TRP A 149 14.70 3.47 1.19
C TRP A 149 14.58 3.78 -0.30
N ILE A 150 13.36 3.91 -0.79
CA ILE A 150 13.03 4.32 -2.16
C ILE A 150 12.81 5.84 -2.14
N ILE A 151 13.65 6.57 -2.85
CA ILE A 151 13.78 8.03 -2.72
C ILE A 151 14.01 8.71 -4.07
N GLU A 152 14.04 10.05 -4.05
CA GLU A 152 14.34 10.88 -5.22
C GLU A 152 13.36 10.61 -6.39
N GLY A 153 12.12 10.26 -6.07
CA GLY A 153 11.08 9.96 -7.06
C GLY A 153 11.28 8.64 -7.83
N ALA A 154 12.14 7.74 -7.33
CA ALA A 154 12.37 6.43 -7.93
C ALA A 154 11.03 5.71 -8.17
N SER A 155 10.83 5.26 -9.42
CA SER A 155 9.54 4.73 -9.90
C SER A 155 9.73 3.46 -10.73
N TYR A 156 8.68 2.66 -10.86
CA TYR A 156 8.70 1.34 -11.53
C TYR A 156 9.71 0.37 -10.89
N ILE A 157 9.57 0.20 -9.57
CA ILE A 157 10.44 -0.61 -8.73
C ILE A 157 9.66 -1.78 -8.15
N GLU A 158 10.25 -2.97 -8.19
CA GLU A 158 9.76 -4.15 -7.48
C GLU A 158 10.76 -4.61 -6.43
N VAL A 159 10.29 -4.83 -5.20
CA VAL A 159 11.02 -5.43 -4.08
C VAL A 159 10.31 -6.72 -3.70
N ASN A 160 10.96 -7.87 -3.91
CA ASN A 160 10.28 -9.17 -3.90
C ASN A 160 11.03 -10.27 -3.13
N GLY A 161 10.39 -10.85 -2.11
CA GLY A 161 10.89 -12.06 -1.44
C GLY A 161 12.05 -11.83 -0.46
N LEU A 162 12.20 -10.62 0.09
CA LEU A 162 13.30 -10.29 1.01
C LEU A 162 12.84 -10.36 2.47
N GLU A 163 13.75 -10.69 3.38
CA GLU A 163 13.57 -10.45 4.82
C GLU A 163 14.24 -9.11 5.18
N VAL A 164 13.47 -8.17 5.71
CA VAL A 164 13.95 -6.86 6.18
C VAL A 164 13.69 -6.77 7.68
N VAL A 165 14.76 -6.66 8.46
CA VAL A 165 14.70 -6.71 9.93
C VAL A 165 15.38 -5.49 10.55
N GLY A 166 14.70 -4.89 11.52
CA GLY A 166 15.22 -3.76 12.30
C GLY A 166 15.91 -4.16 13.59
N ASN A 167 16.00 -3.21 14.52
CA ASN A 167 16.81 -3.31 15.73
C ASN A 167 16.01 -3.61 17.02
N ASN A 168 14.70 -3.87 16.96
CA ASN A 168 13.87 -4.00 18.17
C ASN A 168 14.39 -5.06 19.15
N GLY A 169 14.90 -6.19 18.64
CA GLY A 169 15.47 -7.25 19.47
C GLY A 169 16.64 -6.83 20.36
N ASN A 170 17.31 -5.72 20.04
CA ASN A 170 18.44 -5.19 20.82
C ASN A 170 18.04 -3.99 21.71
N ILE A 171 16.77 -3.59 21.71
CA ILE A 171 16.27 -2.43 22.43
C ILE A 171 15.44 -2.88 23.62
N SER A 172 15.88 -2.52 24.83
CA SER A 172 15.04 -2.69 26.02
C SER A 172 13.93 -1.64 26.03
N ARG A 173 12.78 -1.97 26.63
CA ARG A 173 11.68 -1.01 26.81
C ARG A 173 12.12 0.22 27.61
N ALA A 174 12.99 0.04 28.61
CA ALA A 174 13.53 1.14 29.41
C ALA A 174 14.38 2.10 28.56
N TYR A 175 15.21 1.56 27.66
CA TYR A 175 15.96 2.38 26.71
C TYR A 175 15.03 3.11 25.74
N GLY A 176 14.06 2.42 25.12
CA GLY A 176 13.09 3.07 24.24
C GLY A 176 12.37 4.25 24.91
N LEU A 177 11.94 4.08 26.17
CA LEU A 177 11.29 5.15 26.95
C LEU A 177 12.26 6.30 27.31
N SER A 178 13.55 6.03 27.54
CA SER A 178 14.54 7.10 27.77
C SER A 178 14.75 7.97 26.52
N GLN A 179 14.44 7.43 25.33
CA GLN A 179 14.57 8.13 24.05
C GLN A 179 13.29 8.85 23.60
N LYS A 180 12.23 8.96 24.43
CA LYS A 180 10.91 9.49 24.03
C LYS A 180 10.88 10.93 23.47
N TYR A 181 11.97 11.69 23.63
CA TYR A 181 12.13 13.04 23.06
C TYR A 181 13.21 13.12 21.97
N ASN A 182 13.87 12.00 21.64
CA ASN A 182 14.98 11.97 20.70
C ASN A 182 14.52 11.57 19.29
N GLN A 183 14.29 12.58 18.45
CA GLN A 183 13.94 12.39 17.04
C GLN A 183 15.11 11.90 16.18
N LEU A 184 16.35 12.01 16.65
CA LEU A 184 17.57 11.78 15.87
C LEU A 184 18.23 10.43 16.18
N ASN A 185 17.48 9.51 16.80
CA ASN A 185 17.99 8.18 17.13
C ASN A 185 17.48 7.12 16.15
N PRO A 186 18.30 6.68 15.18
CA PRO A 186 17.90 5.63 14.23
C PRO A 186 17.69 4.26 14.91
N LEU A 187 18.30 4.00 16.06
CA LEU A 187 18.15 2.73 16.76
C LEU A 187 16.71 2.47 17.22
N THR A 188 15.97 3.54 17.50
CA THR A 188 14.56 3.50 17.93
C THR A 188 13.59 3.98 16.85
N ASN A 189 14.04 4.78 15.89
CA ASN A 189 13.19 5.38 14.85
C ASN A 189 13.36 4.77 13.45
N GLY A 190 14.26 3.79 13.28
CA GLY A 190 14.51 3.14 11.99
C GLY A 190 13.28 2.41 11.44
N ASN A 191 12.97 2.64 10.17
CA ASN A 191 11.86 2.01 9.45
C ASN A 191 12.37 0.82 8.62
N CYS A 192 11.53 -0.17 8.32
CA CYS A 192 11.99 -1.30 7.51
C CYS A 192 12.02 -0.94 6.02
N ILE A 193 10.86 -0.72 5.38
CA ILE A 193 10.75 -0.34 3.96
C ILE A 193 10.03 1.01 3.88
N SER A 194 10.70 1.99 3.28
CA SER A 194 10.16 3.35 3.15
C SER A 194 10.19 3.80 1.70
N ILE A 195 9.03 4.24 1.20
CA ILE A 195 8.84 4.90 -0.09
C ILE A 195 8.60 6.37 0.22
N ASN A 196 9.60 7.20 -0.05
CA ASN A 196 9.54 8.60 0.31
C ASN A 196 9.25 9.48 -0.90
N GLY A 197 8.22 10.30 -0.77
CA GLY A 197 7.92 11.41 -1.64
C GLY A 197 8.16 12.72 -0.89
N GLU A 198 9.20 13.47 -1.27
CA GLU A 198 9.53 14.76 -0.66
C GLU A 198 9.95 15.77 -1.74
N GLN A 199 9.76 17.07 -1.47
CA GLN A 199 10.28 18.17 -2.30
C GLN A 199 9.96 18.04 -3.81
N ASN A 200 8.70 17.73 -4.15
CA ASN A 200 8.24 17.50 -5.53
C ASN A 200 8.87 16.28 -6.24
N SER A 201 9.61 15.43 -5.53
CA SER A 201 10.13 14.14 -6.02
C SER A 201 9.30 13.00 -5.45
N TYR A 202 8.21 12.68 -6.16
CA TYR A 202 7.23 11.70 -5.71
C TYR A 202 7.42 10.35 -6.42
N SER A 203 7.52 9.28 -5.62
CA SER A 203 7.68 7.92 -6.13
C SER A 203 6.33 7.37 -6.62
N ARG A 204 6.33 6.62 -7.71
CA ARG A 204 5.13 5.94 -8.22
C ARG A 204 5.42 4.58 -8.83
N HIS A 205 4.38 3.75 -8.94
CA HIS A 205 4.50 2.40 -9.52
C HIS A 205 5.53 1.56 -8.76
N ILE A 206 5.26 1.31 -7.48
CA ILE A 206 6.13 0.53 -6.61
C ILE A 206 5.40 -0.75 -6.20
N ARG A 207 6.10 -1.88 -6.24
CA ARG A 207 5.62 -3.19 -5.81
C ARG A 207 6.47 -3.71 -4.67
N ILE A 208 5.85 -3.95 -3.52
CA ILE A 208 6.46 -4.58 -2.35
C ILE A 208 5.76 -5.92 -2.17
N LEU A 209 6.41 -7.01 -2.59
CA LEU A 209 5.79 -8.32 -2.76
C LEU A 209 6.49 -9.41 -1.94
N ASN A 210 5.74 -10.33 -1.31
CA ASN A 210 6.30 -11.56 -0.73
C ASN A 210 7.40 -11.34 0.32
N ASN A 211 7.49 -10.16 0.94
CA ASN A 211 8.55 -9.83 1.89
C ASN A 211 8.14 -10.20 3.32
N LYS A 212 9.16 -10.45 4.15
CA LYS A 212 9.01 -10.56 5.60
C LYS A 212 9.64 -9.31 6.24
N VAL A 213 8.85 -8.50 6.93
CA VAL A 213 9.22 -7.14 7.35
C VAL A 213 8.96 -6.97 8.84
N HIS A 214 10.01 -6.89 9.66
CA HIS A 214 9.81 -6.98 11.10
C HIS A 214 10.86 -6.33 11.99
N ASP A 215 10.48 -6.18 13.26
CA ASP A 215 11.35 -5.72 14.35
C ASP A 215 11.98 -4.34 14.11
N CYS A 216 11.30 -3.46 13.35
CA CYS A 216 11.69 -2.07 13.18
C CYS A 216 11.15 -1.16 14.29
N GLY A 217 11.99 -0.26 14.80
CA GLY A 217 11.61 0.69 15.85
C GLY A 217 10.53 1.67 15.37
N GLY A 218 10.67 2.11 14.11
CA GLY A 218 9.67 2.82 13.32
C GLY A 218 8.73 1.89 12.55
N GLY A 219 8.15 2.39 11.45
CA GLY A 219 7.16 1.67 10.66
C GLY A 219 7.71 0.46 9.89
N GLY A 220 6.83 -0.48 9.56
CA GLY A 220 7.15 -1.65 8.73
C GLY A 220 7.29 -1.27 7.25
N ILE A 221 6.17 -1.12 6.55
CA ILE A 221 6.13 -0.68 5.14
C ILE A 221 5.38 0.65 5.07
N GLY A 222 6.09 1.73 4.74
CA GLY A 222 5.52 3.08 4.66
C GLY A 222 5.66 3.67 3.27
N ALA A 223 4.62 4.32 2.75
CA ALA A 223 4.71 5.19 1.60
C ALA A 223 4.16 6.58 1.93
N THR A 224 4.95 7.61 1.70
CA THR A 224 4.57 9.02 1.91
C THR A 224 4.54 9.73 0.56
N ALA A 225 3.47 10.47 0.27
CA ALA A 225 3.32 11.25 -0.96
C ALA A 225 3.70 10.46 -2.23
N ALA A 226 3.08 9.29 -2.38
CA ALA A 226 3.33 8.36 -3.47
C ALA A 226 2.01 7.97 -4.17
N ASP A 227 2.13 7.34 -5.34
CA ASP A 227 0.99 6.86 -6.14
C ASP A 227 1.26 5.50 -6.78
N TYR A 228 0.24 4.76 -7.19
CA TYR A 228 0.41 3.45 -7.84
C TYR A 228 1.23 2.44 -7.01
N ILE A 229 0.87 2.26 -5.74
CA ILE A 229 1.60 1.39 -4.81
C ILE A 229 0.86 0.06 -4.63
N THR A 230 1.59 -1.05 -4.79
CA THR A 230 1.11 -2.41 -4.50
C THR A 230 1.93 -2.99 -3.36
N ILE A 231 1.27 -3.32 -2.26
CA ILE A 231 1.83 -4.01 -1.10
C ILE A 231 1.08 -5.32 -0.98
N ASP A 232 1.69 -6.40 -1.45
CA ASP A 232 0.98 -7.66 -1.62
C ASP A 232 1.75 -8.88 -1.09
N ASN A 233 1.02 -9.77 -0.41
CA ASN A 233 1.54 -11.03 0.12
C ASN A 233 2.76 -10.88 1.07
N ASN A 234 2.82 -9.80 1.86
CA ASN A 234 3.90 -9.61 2.83
C ASN A 234 3.49 -10.09 4.23
N GLU A 235 4.48 -10.52 5.03
CA GLU A 235 4.32 -10.73 6.47
C GLU A 235 4.99 -9.56 7.22
N VAL A 236 4.21 -8.75 7.93
CA VAL A 236 4.66 -7.47 8.53
C VAL A 236 4.37 -7.44 10.03
N PHE A 237 5.40 -7.52 10.88
CA PHE A 237 5.17 -7.70 12.31
C PHE A 237 6.20 -7.11 13.26
N ASN A 238 5.82 -6.92 14.53
CA ASN A 238 6.69 -6.39 15.58
C ASN A 238 7.32 -5.03 15.25
N ASN A 239 6.67 -4.20 14.43
CA ASN A 239 7.16 -2.87 14.09
C ASN A 239 6.53 -1.79 14.99
N ALA A 240 7.06 -0.57 14.90
CA ALA A 240 6.58 0.65 15.55
C ALA A 240 6.75 0.70 17.09
N TRP A 241 7.57 -0.18 17.67
CA TRP A 241 7.68 -0.34 19.12
C TRP A 241 8.28 0.87 19.83
N TYR A 242 9.33 1.47 19.27
CA TYR A 242 10.17 2.41 20.01
C TYR A 242 10.28 3.80 19.39
N SER A 243 9.73 3.98 18.19
CA SER A 243 9.79 5.28 17.53
C SER A 243 9.02 6.33 18.31
N VAL A 244 9.56 7.54 18.29
CA VAL A 244 8.89 8.72 18.84
C VAL A 244 7.84 9.29 17.89
N HIS A 245 7.54 8.63 16.77
CA HIS A 245 6.54 9.02 15.77
C HIS A 245 5.32 8.10 15.78
N GLY A 246 4.19 8.55 15.21
CA GLY A 246 2.97 7.74 15.04
C GLY A 246 3.13 6.66 13.95
N CYS A 247 3.90 5.62 14.24
CA CYS A 247 4.20 4.56 13.27
C CYS A 247 3.18 3.40 13.33
N SER A 248 3.08 2.62 12.25
CA SER A 248 2.21 1.44 12.12
C SER A 248 2.89 0.34 11.30
N GLY A 249 2.24 -0.82 11.15
CA GLY A 249 2.75 -1.92 10.33
C GLY A 249 2.88 -1.53 8.86
N ILE A 250 1.75 -1.21 8.22
CA ILE A 250 1.66 -0.70 6.85
C ILE A 250 1.00 0.67 6.86
N SER A 251 1.63 1.67 6.26
CA SER A 251 1.12 3.05 6.23
C SER A 251 1.17 3.66 4.82
N LEU A 252 0.05 4.23 4.36
CA LEU A 252 0.01 5.12 3.21
C LEU A 252 -0.34 6.53 3.70
N LEU A 253 0.60 7.47 3.60
CA LEU A 253 0.52 8.81 4.18
C LEU A 253 0.52 9.88 3.09
N ASN A 254 -0.45 10.79 3.13
CA ASN A 254 -0.52 11.97 2.24
C ASN A 254 -0.41 11.60 0.74
N ASN A 255 -1.16 10.60 0.27
CA ASN A 255 -1.04 10.08 -1.09
C ASN A 255 -1.10 11.18 -2.16
N TRP A 256 -0.32 11.02 -3.22
CA TRP A 256 -0.16 12.01 -4.30
C TRP A 256 -0.86 11.54 -5.58
N ASN A 257 -1.47 12.47 -6.32
CA ASN A 257 -2.03 12.17 -7.64
C ASN A 257 -0.97 12.35 -8.74
N SER A 258 -0.43 11.25 -9.26
CA SER A 258 0.50 11.29 -10.40
C SER A 258 -0.16 11.54 -11.75
N ASP A 259 -1.48 11.33 -11.81
CA ASP A 259 -2.34 11.54 -12.97
C ASP A 259 -3.79 11.79 -12.53
N ASN A 260 -4.70 11.87 -13.50
CA ASN A 260 -6.13 12.10 -13.29
C ASN A 260 -6.96 10.80 -13.13
N ASN A 261 -6.33 9.63 -13.11
CA ASN A 261 -7.05 8.37 -12.99
C ASN A 261 -7.62 8.23 -11.57
N GLN A 262 -8.92 7.92 -11.49
CA GLN A 262 -9.68 7.79 -10.23
C GLN A 262 -10.03 6.33 -9.90
N ASN A 263 -9.62 5.39 -10.76
CA ASN A 263 -9.81 3.95 -10.53
C ASN A 263 -8.89 3.46 -9.39
N TYR A 264 -8.86 2.14 -9.16
CA TYR A 264 -7.91 1.56 -8.21
C TYR A 264 -6.47 1.82 -8.62
N LYS A 265 -5.73 2.42 -7.70
CA LYS A 265 -4.32 2.80 -7.87
C LYS A 265 -3.45 2.29 -6.73
N MET A 266 -4.02 2.15 -5.54
CA MET A 266 -3.32 1.64 -4.36
C MET A 266 -3.90 0.28 -3.97
N PHE A 267 -3.03 -0.70 -3.77
CA PHE A 267 -3.42 -2.08 -3.43
C PHE A 267 -2.65 -2.51 -2.19
N ILE A 268 -3.37 -2.86 -1.12
CA ILE A 268 -2.82 -3.52 0.07
C ILE A 268 -3.54 -4.85 0.18
N THR A 269 -2.91 -5.92 -0.31
CA THR A 269 -3.60 -7.21 -0.49
C THR A 269 -2.84 -8.40 0.06
N ARG A 270 -3.57 -9.40 0.59
CA ARG A 270 -2.97 -10.68 1.03
C ARG A 270 -1.84 -10.56 2.06
N ASN A 271 -1.77 -9.44 2.80
CA ASN A 271 -0.73 -9.26 3.81
C ASN A 271 -1.16 -9.88 5.14
N LYS A 272 -0.19 -10.42 5.88
CA LYS A 272 -0.33 -10.82 7.27
C LYS A 272 0.35 -9.79 8.15
N VAL A 273 -0.41 -9.05 8.97
CA VAL A 273 0.08 -7.84 9.66
C VAL A 273 -0.22 -7.90 11.15
N TYR A 274 0.79 -8.04 12.01
CA TYR A 274 0.53 -8.34 13.42
C TYR A 274 1.56 -7.83 14.41
N ASN A 275 1.15 -7.68 15.68
CA ASN A 275 2.01 -7.23 16.78
C ASN A 275 2.75 -5.90 16.52
N ASN A 276 2.29 -5.09 15.56
CA ASN A 276 2.79 -3.74 15.37
C ASN A 276 2.14 -2.87 16.45
N ARG A 277 2.93 -2.10 17.21
CA ARG A 277 2.41 -1.41 18.40
C ARG A 277 3.37 -0.31 18.84
N MET A 278 2.86 0.85 19.23
CA MET A 278 3.67 1.83 19.97
C MET A 278 3.85 1.42 21.43
N LEU A 279 5.11 1.39 21.90
CA LEU A 279 5.45 1.21 23.33
C LEU A 279 6.04 2.49 23.95
N VAL A 280 6.36 3.47 23.10
CA VAL A 280 6.83 4.81 23.46
C VAL A 280 5.78 5.82 22.97
N PRO A 281 5.42 6.85 23.76
CA PRO A 281 4.46 7.86 23.31
C PRO A 281 4.96 8.65 22.10
N TRP A 282 4.03 9.02 21.21
CA TRP A 282 4.35 9.90 20.09
C TRP A 282 4.73 11.28 20.63
N LEU A 283 5.89 11.78 20.22
CA LEU A 283 6.41 13.09 20.60
C LEU A 283 5.43 14.25 20.38
N GLN A 284 4.68 14.22 19.27
CA GLN A 284 3.78 15.33 18.92
C GLN A 284 2.57 15.43 19.85
N THR A 285 2.13 14.33 20.46
CA THR A 285 0.89 14.29 21.26
C THR A 285 1.11 13.89 22.71
N GLY A 286 2.29 13.37 23.05
CA GLY A 286 2.59 12.80 24.36
C GLY A 286 1.82 11.53 24.69
N LYS A 287 1.19 10.88 23.69
CA LYS A 287 0.29 9.72 23.88
C LYS A 287 0.62 8.59 22.91
N ILE A 288 0.23 7.37 23.29
CA ILE A 288 0.13 6.23 22.37
C ILE A 288 -1.18 6.38 21.59
N GLN A 289 -1.11 6.52 20.27
CA GLN A 289 -2.28 6.73 19.41
C GLN A 289 -2.29 5.87 18.13
N ASP A 290 -1.14 5.28 17.76
CA ASP A 290 -0.98 4.40 16.60
C ASP A 290 -0.41 3.03 16.98
N GLY A 291 0.30 2.38 16.06
CA GLY A 291 0.54 0.95 16.09
C GLY A 291 -0.58 0.16 15.42
N ASN A 292 -1.21 0.72 14.38
CA ASN A 292 -2.22 0.00 13.61
C ASN A 292 -1.57 -1.12 12.78
N GLY A 293 -2.36 -2.11 12.37
CA GLY A 293 -1.92 -3.05 11.35
C GLY A 293 -1.71 -2.33 10.02
N ILE A 294 -2.79 -1.83 9.44
CA ILE A 294 -2.81 -1.07 8.18
C ILE A 294 -3.45 0.30 8.43
N ILE A 295 -2.83 1.38 7.95
CA ILE A 295 -3.40 2.72 8.01
C ILE A 295 -3.31 3.47 6.68
N ILE A 296 -4.41 4.10 6.28
CA ILE A 296 -4.45 5.13 5.23
C ILE A 296 -4.65 6.48 5.92
N ASP A 297 -3.65 7.33 5.83
CA ASP A 297 -3.52 8.51 6.67
C ASP A 297 -3.42 9.79 5.83
N ARG A 298 -4.32 10.74 6.11
CA ARG A 298 -4.35 12.09 5.55
C ARG A 298 -4.40 12.17 4.02
N GLY A 299 -5.05 11.20 3.35
CA GLY A 299 -5.23 11.21 1.89
C GLY A 299 -6.04 12.41 1.36
N MET A 300 -6.85 13.07 2.18
CA MET A 300 -7.52 14.34 1.81
C MET A 300 -6.53 15.52 1.69
N ASN A 301 -5.31 15.37 2.19
CA ASN A 301 -4.24 16.36 2.13
C ASN A 301 -4.60 17.76 2.71
N LYS A 302 -5.47 17.80 3.74
CA LYS A 302 -5.96 19.03 4.40
C LYS A 302 -5.12 19.50 5.59
N GLN A 303 -4.07 18.77 5.96
CA GLN A 303 -3.16 19.14 7.04
C GLN A 303 -2.47 20.47 6.75
N LYS A 304 -2.23 21.26 7.80
CA LYS A 304 -1.54 22.56 7.71
C LYS A 304 -0.20 22.39 6.99
N GLY A 305 0.03 23.21 5.96
CA GLY A 305 1.27 23.19 5.16
C GLY A 305 1.31 22.14 4.04
N SER A 306 0.25 21.36 3.86
CA SER A 306 0.13 20.47 2.69
C SER A 306 0.15 21.28 1.39
N LYS A 307 0.91 20.81 0.41
CA LYS A 307 0.93 21.33 -0.98
C LYS A 307 0.25 20.38 -1.97
N LEU A 308 -0.24 19.24 -1.49
CA LEU A 308 -0.86 18.21 -2.33
C LEU A 308 -2.36 18.47 -2.45
N SER A 309 -2.92 18.23 -3.62
CA SER A 309 -4.38 18.16 -3.80
C SER A 309 -4.96 16.92 -3.12
N PRO A 310 -6.26 16.90 -2.75
CA PRO A 310 -6.90 15.70 -2.23
C PRO A 310 -6.68 14.49 -3.15
N TYR A 311 -6.36 13.33 -2.58
CA TYR A 311 -6.15 12.11 -3.36
C TYR A 311 -7.44 11.65 -4.02
N ARG A 312 -7.39 11.41 -5.33
CA ARG A 312 -8.58 11.09 -6.16
C ARG A 312 -8.63 9.62 -6.58
N GLY A 313 -7.50 8.92 -6.50
CA GLY A 313 -7.43 7.49 -6.77
C GLY A 313 -8.16 6.68 -5.71
N ARG A 314 -8.55 5.45 -6.07
CA ARG A 314 -9.18 4.52 -5.14
C ARG A 314 -8.15 3.55 -4.54
N THR A 315 -8.28 3.28 -3.25
CA THR A 315 -7.44 2.31 -2.53
C THR A 315 -8.23 1.03 -2.26
N LEU A 316 -7.65 -0.12 -2.59
CA LEU A 316 -8.19 -1.44 -2.28
C LEU A 316 -7.37 -2.07 -1.15
N ILE A 317 -8.03 -2.35 -0.02
CA ILE A 317 -7.48 -3.10 1.10
C ILE A 317 -8.23 -4.42 1.16
N ALA A 318 -7.66 -5.49 0.63
CA ALA A 318 -8.38 -6.75 0.47
C ALA A 318 -7.62 -8.01 0.84
N ASN A 319 -8.33 -9.00 1.35
CA ASN A 319 -7.77 -10.29 1.74
C ASN A 319 -6.60 -10.17 2.73
N ASN A 320 -6.55 -9.15 3.59
CA ASN A 320 -5.47 -9.07 4.59
C ASN A 320 -5.89 -9.78 5.88
N ILE A 321 -4.90 -10.29 6.58
CA ILE A 321 -5.05 -10.85 7.93
C ILE A 321 -4.32 -9.92 8.88
N SER A 322 -5.06 -9.20 9.72
CA SER A 322 -4.48 -8.26 10.68
C SER A 322 -4.82 -8.63 12.11
N TYR A 323 -3.84 -8.87 12.97
CA TYR A 323 -4.13 -9.34 14.33
C TYR A 323 -3.16 -8.83 15.40
N LYS A 324 -3.68 -8.68 16.62
CA LYS A 324 -2.88 -8.31 17.82
C LYS A 324 -2.03 -7.04 17.67
N ASN A 325 -2.40 -6.13 16.76
CA ASN A 325 -1.76 -4.81 16.67
C ASN A 325 -2.19 -3.91 17.84
N GLY A 326 -1.37 -2.92 18.18
CA GLY A 326 -1.60 -1.97 19.26
C GLY A 326 -2.82 -1.09 19.02
N GLY A 327 -2.93 -0.54 17.81
CA GLY A 327 -4.11 0.17 17.32
C GLY A 327 -5.04 -0.76 16.54
N GLY A 328 -5.86 -0.19 15.65
CA GLY A 328 -6.83 -0.93 14.86
C GLY A 328 -6.16 -1.91 13.89
N GLY A 329 -6.90 -2.91 13.42
CA GLY A 329 -6.41 -3.80 12.38
C GLY A 329 -6.26 -3.04 11.05
N ILE A 330 -7.33 -2.32 10.68
CA ILE A 330 -7.34 -1.43 9.51
C ILE A 330 -7.94 -0.09 9.94
N HIS A 331 -7.23 1.01 9.69
CA HIS A 331 -7.64 2.35 10.08
C HIS A 331 -7.57 3.30 8.88
N THR A 332 -8.61 4.12 8.68
CA THR A 332 -8.55 5.25 7.75
C THR A 332 -8.68 6.55 8.54
N PHE A 333 -7.74 7.46 8.37
CA PHE A 333 -7.77 8.78 8.97
C PHE A 333 -7.73 9.85 7.88
N GLN A 334 -8.68 10.79 7.87
CA GLN A 334 -8.72 11.93 6.95
C GLN A 334 -8.45 11.55 5.48
N SER A 335 -9.08 10.47 5.02
CA SER A 335 -8.85 9.87 3.70
C SER A 335 -10.17 9.56 2.98
N GLU A 336 -10.12 9.38 1.67
CA GLU A 336 -11.32 9.14 0.85
C GLU A 336 -11.09 8.06 -0.21
N ASN A 337 -12.20 7.50 -0.73
CA ASN A 337 -12.21 6.54 -1.85
C ASN A 337 -11.47 5.23 -1.50
N ILE A 338 -11.99 4.49 -0.53
CA ILE A 338 -11.33 3.27 -0.03
C ILE A 338 -12.34 2.12 0.04
N ASP A 339 -11.93 0.95 -0.47
CA ASP A 339 -12.68 -0.29 -0.28
C ASP A 339 -11.87 -1.23 0.61
N ILE A 340 -12.46 -1.60 1.75
CA ILE A 340 -11.92 -2.52 2.73
C ILE A 340 -12.77 -3.79 2.63
N VAL A 341 -12.27 -4.78 1.88
CA VAL A 341 -13.08 -5.93 1.46
C VAL A 341 -12.41 -7.26 1.80
N TYR A 342 -13.15 -8.21 2.36
CA TYR A 342 -12.64 -9.56 2.62
C TYR A 342 -11.41 -9.64 3.54
N ASN A 343 -11.26 -8.74 4.50
CA ASN A 343 -10.16 -8.82 5.47
C ASN A 343 -10.59 -9.64 6.69
N THR A 344 -9.64 -10.32 7.31
CA THR A 344 -9.82 -10.93 8.63
C THR A 344 -9.05 -10.13 9.66
N THR A 345 -9.76 -9.55 10.63
CA THR A 345 -9.16 -8.79 11.73
C THR A 345 -9.43 -9.48 13.06
N TYR A 346 -8.38 -9.67 13.88
CA TYR A 346 -8.47 -10.48 15.09
C TYR A 346 -7.71 -9.88 16.27
N LEU A 347 -8.43 -9.51 17.33
CA LEU A 347 -7.87 -9.00 18.59
C LEU A 347 -6.85 -7.86 18.39
N ASN A 348 -7.08 -6.95 17.45
CA ASN A 348 -6.36 -5.68 17.40
C ASN A 348 -6.85 -4.75 18.53
N ASN A 349 -6.27 -3.55 18.64
CA ASN A 349 -6.43 -2.61 19.74
C ASN A 349 -5.84 -3.12 21.06
N GLN A 350 -4.61 -3.63 21.01
CA GLN A 350 -3.91 -4.15 22.19
C GLN A 350 -3.30 -3.05 23.07
N SER A 351 -3.26 -1.80 22.59
CA SER A 351 -2.90 -0.62 23.38
C SER A 351 -4.13 -0.08 24.13
N PRO A 352 -4.16 -0.11 25.47
CA PRO A 352 -5.31 0.37 26.26
C PRO A 352 -5.67 1.84 26.02
N GLU A 353 -4.70 2.64 25.58
CA GLU A 353 -4.85 4.06 25.29
C GLU A 353 -5.69 4.33 24.03
N ILE A 354 -5.87 3.31 23.17
CA ILE A 354 -6.52 3.44 21.87
C ILE A 354 -7.91 2.80 21.94
N SER A 355 -8.94 3.59 21.65
CA SER A 355 -10.36 3.17 21.66
C SER A 355 -10.91 2.81 20.28
N GLY A 356 -10.03 2.66 19.28
CA GLY A 356 -10.37 2.19 17.94
C GLY A 356 -11.00 0.79 17.94
N GLY A 357 -11.63 0.43 16.83
CA GLY A 357 -12.18 -0.90 16.56
C GLY A 357 -11.23 -1.75 15.71
N GLN A 358 -11.63 -2.98 15.37
CA GLN A 358 -10.87 -3.84 14.47
C GLN A 358 -10.71 -3.20 13.08
N ILE A 359 -11.78 -2.54 12.60
CA ILE A 359 -11.76 -1.64 11.45
C ILE A 359 -12.32 -0.28 11.88
N SER A 360 -11.54 0.78 11.70
CA SER A 360 -11.87 2.13 12.16
C SER A 360 -11.86 3.14 11.04
N ILE A 361 -13.00 3.81 10.85
CA ILE A 361 -13.16 4.90 9.89
C ILE A 361 -13.22 6.23 10.65
N ASN A 362 -12.23 7.08 10.43
CA ASN A 362 -12.03 8.28 11.23
C ASN A 362 -11.89 9.52 10.33
N ALA A 363 -12.90 10.41 10.37
CA ALA A 363 -12.97 11.61 9.54
C ALA A 363 -12.69 11.32 8.06
N SER A 364 -13.21 10.21 7.54
CA SER A 364 -12.92 9.69 6.20
C SER A 364 -14.21 9.46 5.42
N ASN A 365 -14.20 9.66 4.10
CA ASN A 365 -15.41 9.66 3.28
C ASN A 365 -15.36 8.69 2.10
N ASN A 366 -16.52 8.26 1.59
CA ASN A 366 -16.63 7.34 0.46
C ASN A 366 -15.86 6.02 0.71
N ILE A 367 -16.27 5.32 1.75
CA ILE A 367 -15.61 4.11 2.24
C ILE A 367 -16.59 2.94 2.21
N ASN A 368 -16.20 1.82 1.60
CA ASN A 368 -16.93 0.56 1.73
C ASN A 368 -16.15 -0.39 2.65
N VAL A 369 -16.85 -0.99 3.60
CA VAL A 369 -16.34 -2.02 4.52
C VAL A 369 -17.22 -3.24 4.33
N LEU A 370 -16.79 -4.16 3.48
CA LEU A 370 -17.62 -5.26 2.98
C LEU A 370 -16.97 -6.64 3.18
N ASN A 371 -17.77 -7.66 3.48
CA ASN A 371 -17.30 -9.05 3.55
C ASN A 371 -16.12 -9.28 4.52
N ASN A 372 -15.93 -8.45 5.56
CA ASN A 372 -14.81 -8.63 6.50
C ASN A 372 -15.21 -9.46 7.72
N ILE A 373 -14.25 -10.16 8.32
CA ILE A 373 -14.40 -10.71 9.67
C ILE A 373 -13.75 -9.74 10.67
N LEU A 374 -14.53 -9.28 11.66
CA LEU A 374 -14.09 -8.40 12.74
C LEU A 374 -14.26 -9.10 14.09
N TYR A 375 -13.17 -9.71 14.57
CA TYR A 375 -13.14 -10.38 15.87
C TYR A 375 -12.46 -9.48 16.91
N SER A 376 -13.25 -8.87 17.79
CA SER A 376 -12.72 -7.96 18.82
C SER A 376 -12.60 -8.62 20.19
N GLU A 377 -11.80 -8.03 21.06
CA GLU A 377 -11.76 -8.41 22.47
C GLU A 377 -13.09 -8.03 23.15
N ARG A 378 -13.53 -8.83 24.13
CA ARG A 378 -14.77 -8.53 24.88
C ARG A 378 -14.65 -7.16 25.53
N GLY A 379 -15.71 -6.35 25.39
CA GLY A 379 -15.74 -4.99 25.95
C GLY A 379 -14.95 -3.94 25.16
N LYS A 380 -14.32 -4.29 24.04
CA LYS A 380 -13.72 -3.32 23.11
C LYS A 380 -14.60 -3.12 21.87
N ALA A 381 -14.48 -1.95 21.25
CA ALA A 381 -15.19 -1.63 20.02
C ALA A 381 -14.85 -2.65 18.91
N ILE A 382 -15.85 -3.06 18.15
CA ILE A 382 -15.66 -3.86 16.93
C ILE A 382 -15.28 -2.95 15.77
N ASN A 383 -15.96 -1.82 15.64
CA ASN A 383 -15.70 -0.84 14.60
C ASN A 383 -15.96 0.58 15.09
N SER A 384 -15.50 1.56 14.31
CA SER A 384 -15.87 2.95 14.45
C SER A 384 -16.15 3.56 13.10
N SER A 385 -17.08 4.51 13.05
CA SER A 385 -17.48 5.17 11.82
C SER A 385 -17.72 6.65 12.06
N ARG A 386 -16.87 7.48 11.47
CA ARG A 386 -16.97 8.93 11.47
C ARG A 386 -16.59 9.47 10.10
N GLY A 387 -17.56 10.02 9.39
CA GLY A 387 -17.41 10.62 8.07
C GLY A 387 -18.69 10.52 7.26
N GLN A 388 -18.58 10.60 5.93
CA GLN A 388 -19.70 10.63 5.00
C GLN A 388 -19.61 9.50 3.98
N ASN A 389 -20.75 9.00 3.51
CA ASN A 389 -20.82 7.92 2.50
C ASN A 389 -19.99 6.69 2.93
N ILE A 390 -20.23 6.23 4.16
CA ILE A 390 -19.58 5.05 4.73
C ILE A 390 -20.59 3.91 4.72
N ARG A 391 -20.24 2.80 4.06
CA ARG A 391 -21.07 1.60 4.00
C ARG A 391 -20.38 0.45 4.70
N PHE A 392 -21.00 -0.07 5.75
CA PHE A 392 -20.72 -1.40 6.30
C PHE A 392 -21.82 -2.34 5.80
N ASP A 393 -21.47 -3.51 5.28
CA ASP A 393 -22.42 -4.54 4.88
C ASP A 393 -21.72 -5.90 4.69
N TYR A 394 -22.46 -7.00 4.86
CA TYR A 394 -21.91 -8.37 4.74
C TYR A 394 -20.69 -8.67 5.63
N ASN A 395 -20.49 -7.97 6.75
CA ASN A 395 -19.40 -8.25 7.67
C ASN A 395 -19.81 -9.24 8.76
N LEU A 396 -18.88 -10.08 9.20
CA LEU A 396 -19.06 -10.95 10.36
C LEU A 396 -18.38 -10.35 11.59
N ASN A 397 -19.19 -9.87 12.54
CA ASN A 397 -18.76 -9.26 13.79
C ASN A 397 -18.76 -10.33 14.91
N ALA A 398 -17.69 -10.37 15.72
CA ALA A 398 -17.53 -11.44 16.71
C ALA A 398 -16.90 -10.98 18.03
N ASN A 399 -17.26 -11.71 19.10
CA ASN A 399 -16.65 -11.69 20.44
C ASN A 399 -16.75 -10.36 21.24
N SER A 400 -17.40 -9.33 20.70
CA SER A 400 -17.82 -8.15 21.46
C SER A 400 -19.22 -7.70 21.02
N GLN A 401 -19.87 -6.88 21.84
CA GLN A 401 -21.20 -6.30 21.56
C GLN A 401 -21.12 -4.82 21.18
N LEU A 402 -19.92 -4.21 21.22
CA LEU A 402 -19.73 -2.78 20.98
C LEU A 402 -19.56 -2.50 19.48
N ILE A 403 -20.66 -2.54 18.73
CA ILE A 403 -20.69 -2.26 17.31
C ILE A 403 -21.25 -0.85 17.09
N LYS A 404 -20.50 0.03 16.44
CA LYS A 404 -20.91 1.43 16.23
C LYS A 404 -21.77 1.60 14.98
N THR A 405 -21.52 0.79 13.95
CA THR A 405 -22.26 0.81 12.69
C THR A 405 -22.32 -0.60 12.10
N SER A 406 -23.41 -0.93 11.43
CA SER A 406 -23.61 -2.21 10.76
C SER A 406 -24.47 -2.02 9.51
N GLY A 407 -24.31 -2.93 8.55
CA GLY A 407 -25.21 -3.08 7.40
C GLY A 407 -26.36 -4.04 7.65
N SER A 408 -27.33 -4.08 6.73
CA SER A 408 -28.48 -4.98 6.79
C SER A 408 -28.10 -6.46 6.67
N ASN A 409 -26.96 -6.77 6.04
CA ASN A 409 -26.48 -8.14 5.85
C ASN A 409 -25.30 -8.48 6.78
N ASP A 410 -24.96 -7.61 7.73
CA ASP A 410 -23.95 -7.93 8.73
C ASP A 410 -24.45 -9.04 9.67
N MET A 411 -23.53 -9.90 10.08
CA MET A 411 -23.79 -11.04 10.96
C MET A 411 -23.06 -10.86 12.28
N ILE A 412 -23.64 -11.40 13.36
CA ILE A 412 -22.97 -11.55 14.66
C ILE A 412 -22.88 -13.04 14.98
N ALA A 413 -21.71 -13.63 14.78
CA ALA A 413 -21.48 -15.05 15.07
C ALA A 413 -19.98 -15.34 15.24
N ASN A 414 -19.66 -16.51 15.80
CA ASN A 414 -18.28 -16.98 15.86
C ASN A 414 -17.81 -17.38 14.45
N PRO A 415 -16.67 -16.86 13.95
CA PRO A 415 -16.14 -17.24 12.64
C PRO A 415 -15.64 -18.69 12.54
N GLN A 416 -15.43 -19.37 13.67
CA GLN A 416 -14.98 -20.77 13.72
C GLN A 416 -13.66 -21.01 12.96
N PHE A 417 -12.61 -20.27 13.31
CA PHE A 417 -11.28 -20.45 12.74
C PHE A 417 -10.67 -21.83 13.08
N MET A 418 -9.79 -22.31 12.20
CA MET A 418 -9.06 -23.58 12.35
C MET A 418 -8.11 -23.56 13.55
N ASN A 419 -7.16 -22.62 13.61
CA ASN A 419 -6.19 -22.54 14.69
C ASN A 419 -5.59 -21.13 14.87
N VAL A 420 -6.29 -20.29 15.64
CA VAL A 420 -5.85 -18.90 15.91
C VAL A 420 -4.55 -18.79 16.70
N SER A 421 -4.17 -19.78 17.53
CA SER A 421 -2.92 -19.72 18.30
C SER A 421 -1.69 -19.92 17.42
N ALA A 422 -1.84 -20.66 16.31
CA ALA A 422 -0.83 -20.79 15.26
C ALA A 422 -0.90 -19.67 14.21
N GLY A 423 -1.82 -18.71 14.34
CA GLY A 423 -2.05 -17.67 13.33
C GLY A 423 -2.74 -18.18 12.05
N ASP A 424 -3.44 -19.31 12.14
CA ASP A 424 -4.22 -19.90 11.06
C ASP A 424 -5.70 -19.47 11.17
N PHE A 425 -6.08 -18.53 10.30
CA PHE A 425 -7.41 -17.95 10.25
C PHE A 425 -8.29 -18.56 9.15
N ARG A 426 -7.92 -19.72 8.60
CA ARG A 426 -8.83 -20.48 7.72
C ARG A 426 -10.09 -20.88 8.49
N LEU A 427 -11.20 -21.03 7.77
CA LEU A 427 -12.51 -21.35 8.34
C LEU A 427 -12.67 -22.87 8.49
N LYS A 428 -13.36 -23.30 9.56
CA LYS A 428 -13.91 -24.66 9.66
C LYS A 428 -15.13 -24.80 8.74
N SER A 429 -15.45 -26.03 8.32
CA SER A 429 -16.58 -26.34 7.42
C SER A 429 -17.95 -25.91 7.92
N THR A 430 -18.11 -25.72 9.23
CA THR A 430 -19.35 -25.28 9.88
C THR A 430 -19.42 -23.76 10.09
N SER A 431 -18.46 -23.01 9.56
CA SER A 431 -18.38 -21.56 9.78
C SER A 431 -19.57 -20.83 9.18
N PRO A 432 -20.17 -19.87 9.90
CA PRO A 432 -21.23 -19.01 9.36
C PRO A 432 -20.73 -18.04 8.29
N ALA A 433 -19.41 -17.85 8.15
CA ALA A 433 -18.83 -16.99 7.13
C ALA A 433 -18.90 -17.59 5.71
N ILE A 434 -19.08 -18.92 5.61
CA ILE A 434 -19.07 -19.64 4.33
C ILE A 434 -20.31 -19.28 3.50
N ASN A 435 -20.13 -18.92 2.23
CA ASN A 435 -21.16 -18.52 1.27
C ASN A 435 -22.10 -17.37 1.74
N SER A 436 -21.67 -16.60 2.73
CA SER A 436 -22.48 -15.53 3.36
C SER A 436 -22.13 -14.13 2.86
N GLY A 437 -21.05 -13.98 2.10
CA GLY A 437 -20.61 -12.71 1.54
C GLY A 437 -21.36 -12.32 0.26
N MET A 438 -21.10 -11.11 -0.22
CA MET A 438 -21.46 -10.67 -1.57
C MET A 438 -20.27 -10.86 -2.52
N LYS A 439 -20.53 -11.07 -3.82
CA LYS A 439 -19.45 -11.08 -4.83
C LYS A 439 -18.93 -9.66 -5.03
N PHE A 440 -17.61 -9.47 -4.95
CA PHE A 440 -16.95 -8.19 -5.23
C PHE A 440 -16.03 -8.32 -6.45
N ASN A 441 -16.50 -7.89 -7.62
CA ASN A 441 -15.87 -8.22 -8.92
C ASN A 441 -14.40 -7.81 -9.06
N SER A 442 -13.94 -6.79 -8.33
CA SER A 442 -12.54 -6.33 -8.37
C SER A 442 -11.58 -7.24 -7.59
N VAL A 443 -12.09 -8.21 -6.82
CA VAL A 443 -11.28 -9.18 -6.05
C VAL A 443 -11.68 -10.60 -6.47
N THR A 444 -10.82 -11.22 -7.28
CA THR A 444 -11.11 -12.53 -7.89
C THR A 444 -10.46 -13.71 -7.17
N THR A 445 -9.46 -13.45 -6.32
CA THR A 445 -8.76 -14.48 -5.54
C THR A 445 -8.82 -14.21 -4.04
N ASP A 446 -8.59 -15.24 -3.23
CA ASP A 446 -8.50 -15.17 -1.77
C ASP A 446 -7.06 -14.92 -1.29
N PHE A 447 -6.83 -15.05 0.02
CA PHE A 447 -5.50 -14.91 0.63
C PHE A 447 -4.45 -15.86 0.03
N LEU A 448 -4.83 -17.10 -0.28
CA LEU A 448 -3.92 -18.11 -0.85
C LEU A 448 -3.76 -17.99 -2.37
N GLY A 449 -4.50 -17.08 -3.01
CA GLY A 449 -4.52 -16.91 -4.46
C GLY A 449 -5.49 -17.86 -5.19
N GLY A 450 -6.32 -18.62 -4.47
CA GLY A 450 -7.39 -19.42 -5.06
C GLY A 450 -8.60 -18.56 -5.46
N SER A 451 -9.47 -19.06 -6.34
CA SER A 451 -10.67 -18.31 -6.78
C SER A 451 -11.62 -18.02 -5.60
N ARG A 452 -12.13 -16.78 -5.53
CA ARG A 452 -13.11 -16.27 -4.54
C ARG A 452 -14.53 -16.81 -4.68
N VAL A 453 -14.86 -17.41 -5.80
CA VAL A 453 -16.19 -17.98 -6.02
C VAL A 453 -15.99 -19.26 -6.80
N LYS A 454 -16.35 -20.40 -6.18
CA LYS A 454 -16.59 -21.67 -6.89
C LYS A 454 -18.09 -21.98 -7.01
N GLY A 455 -18.96 -21.26 -6.29
CA GLY A 455 -20.43 -21.40 -6.25
C GLY A 455 -21.18 -20.12 -6.62
N SER A 456 -22.23 -19.75 -5.85
CA SER A 456 -23.05 -18.56 -6.12
C SER A 456 -22.64 -17.30 -5.33
N ARG A 457 -21.95 -17.45 -4.19
CA ARG A 457 -21.53 -16.37 -3.29
C ARG A 457 -20.08 -16.59 -2.83
N SER A 458 -19.46 -15.56 -2.26
CA SER A 458 -18.13 -15.64 -1.65
C SER A 458 -18.23 -15.83 -0.15
N ASP A 459 -17.18 -16.36 0.46
CA ASP A 459 -17.00 -16.38 1.90
C ASP A 459 -16.66 -14.98 2.45
N ILE A 460 -17.07 -14.72 3.69
CA ILE A 460 -16.67 -13.52 4.45
C ILE A 460 -15.27 -13.75 5.03
N GLY A 461 -14.39 -12.76 4.95
CA GLY A 461 -13.01 -12.81 5.46
C GLY A 461 -11.96 -13.17 4.43
N ALA A 462 -10.69 -13.29 4.85
CA ALA A 462 -9.53 -13.35 3.96
C ALA A 462 -9.40 -14.65 3.15
N TYR A 463 -9.97 -15.75 3.62
CA TYR A 463 -9.91 -17.05 2.94
C TYR A 463 -11.24 -17.35 2.25
N GLU A 464 -11.14 -18.09 1.16
CA GLU A 464 -12.27 -18.81 0.58
C GLU A 464 -12.12 -20.29 0.94
N MET A 465 -13.18 -20.92 1.45
CA MET A 465 -13.19 -22.35 1.68
C MET A 465 -13.14 -23.08 0.34
N GLN A 466 -12.17 -23.98 0.19
CA GLN A 466 -11.88 -24.64 -1.09
C GLN A 466 -12.61 -25.95 -1.32
#